data_AF-A0A0D6E311-F1
#
_entry.id   AF-A0A0D6E311-F1
#
_cell.length_a   1.000
_cell.length_b   1.000
_cell.length_c   1.000
_cell.angle_alpha   90.00
_cell.angle_beta   90.00
_cell.angle_gamma   90.00
#
_symmetry.space_group_name_H-M   'P 1'
#
loop_
_entity.id
_entity.type
_entity.pdbx_description
1 polymer ?
#
loop_
_entity_poly.entity_id
_entity_poly.type
_entity_poly.pdbx_seq_one_letter_code
_entity_poly.pdbx_strand_id
1 'polypeptide(L)' 'MSSRLRNRHVWFGLLIGALGLVYIASMSKSGLAELPHVLAALTVLIPLTMFGVVLRSPWPAAAALIILVFINITLS' A
#
# COMPACT_ATOMS: atom_id res chain seq x y z
N MET A 1 13.07 -23.25 -6.27
CA MET A 1 13.05 -21.79 -6.03
C MET A 1 13.83 -21.48 -4.75
N SER A 2 14.93 -20.71 -4.81
CA SER A 2 15.77 -20.39 -3.64
C SER A 2 14.96 -19.65 -2.54
N SER A 3 15.09 -20.09 -1.29
CA SER A 3 14.44 -19.47 -0.11
C SER A 3 14.76 -17.97 0.02
N ARG A 4 15.94 -17.53 -0.43
CA ARG A 4 16.37 -16.13 -0.42
C ARG A 4 15.54 -15.24 -1.35
N LEU A 5 15.18 -15.73 -2.55
CA LEU A 5 14.36 -14.97 -3.51
C LEU A 5 12.93 -14.78 -2.96
N ARG A 6 12.40 -15.82 -2.33
CA ARG A 6 11.08 -15.79 -1.70
C ARG A 6 11.02 -14.81 -0.53
N ASN A 7 12.10 -14.71 0.26
CA ASN A 7 12.23 -13.74 1.33
C ASN A 7 12.31 -12.30 0.79
N ARG A 8 13.08 -12.08 -0.30
CA ARG A 8 13.16 -10.76 -0.94
C ARG A 8 11.81 -10.23 -1.40
N HIS A 9 10.96 -11.07 -2.00
CA HIS A 9 9.62 -10.66 -2.43
C HIS A 9 8.73 -10.17 -1.28
N VAL A 10 8.79 -10.82 -0.12
CA VAL A 10 8.06 -10.39 1.07
C VAL A 10 8.59 -9.05 1.57
N TRP A 11 9.91 -8.88 1.64
CA TRP A 11 10.53 -7.62 2.01
C TRP A 11 10.18 -6.48 1.05
N PHE A 12 10.19 -6.74 -0.26
CA PHE A 12 9.74 -5.77 -1.24
C PHE A 12 8.27 -5.39 -1.04
N GLY A 13 7.38 -6.37 -0.82
CA GLY A 13 5.98 -6.10 -0.51
C GLY A 13 5.79 -5.24 0.75
N LEU A 14 6.57 -5.49 1.80
CA LEU A 14 6.55 -4.68 3.02
C LEU A 14 7.07 -3.27 2.81
N LEU A 15 8.15 -3.09 2.04
CA LEU A 15 8.67 -1.76 1.69
C LEU A 15 7.64 -0.94 0.89
N ILE A 16 6.97 -1.59 -0.06
CA ILE A 16 5.87 -1.00 -0.84
C ILE A 16 4.70 -0.62 0.09
N GLY A 17 4.36 -1.49 1.04
CA GLY A 17 3.34 -1.19 2.05
C GLY A 17 3.69 0.00 2.94
N ALA A 18 4.93 0.05 3.41
CA ALA A 18 5.44 1.17 4.19
C ALA A 18 5.41 2.48 3.40
N LEU A 19 5.78 2.44 2.11
CA LEU A 19 5.67 3.59 1.21
C LEU A 19 4.22 4.07 1.09
N GLY A 20 3.25 3.15 1.00
CA GLY A 20 1.83 3.49 0.98
C GLY A 20 1.39 4.19 2.27
N LEU A 21 1.87 3.76 3.43
CA LEU A 21 1.59 4.41 4.71
C LEU A 21 2.16 5.83 4.76
N VAL A 22 3.38 6.04 4.26
CA VAL A 22 4.00 7.37 4.15
C VAL A 22 3.16 8.27 3.24
N TYR A 23 2.67 7.73 2.12
CA TYR A 23 1.81 8.45 1.20
C TYR A 23 0.50 8.90 1.86
N ILE A 24 -0.18 8.01 2.58
CA ILE A 24 -1.40 8.32 3.36
C ILE A 24 -1.11 9.39 4.42
N ALA A 25 0.00 9.27 5.15
CA ALA A 25 0.39 10.24 6.16
C ALA A 25 0.66 11.63 5.56
N SER A 26 1.29 11.67 4.38
CA SER A 26 1.48 12.91 3.63
C SER A 26 0.14 13.50 3.20
N MET A 27 -0.74 12.68 2.62
CA MET A 27 -2.08 13.05 2.18
C MET A 27 -2.93 13.62 3.33
N SER A 28 -2.85 13.02 4.51
CA SER A 28 -3.51 13.49 5.73
C SER A 28 -2.96 14.84 6.23
N LYS A 29 -1.67 15.11 6.06
CA LYS A 29 -1.07 16.40 6.47
C LYS A 29 -1.35 17.53 5.50
N SER A 30 -1.54 17.24 4.22
CA SER A 30 -1.86 18.26 3.20
C SER A 30 -3.23 18.93 3.39
N GLY A 31 -4.09 18.40 4.27
CA GLY A 31 -5.41 18.98 4.56
C GLY A 31 -6.43 18.87 3.42
N LEU A 32 -6.02 18.38 2.25
CA LEU A 32 -6.87 18.15 1.08
C LEU A 32 -7.71 16.88 1.19
N ALA A 33 -7.24 15.90 1.96
CA ALA A 33 -7.91 14.63 2.12
C ALA A 33 -8.83 14.62 3.34
N GLU A 34 -10.13 14.64 3.11
CA GLU A 34 -11.09 14.41 4.19
C GLU A 34 -10.89 13.02 4.80
N LEU A 35 -11.25 12.87 6.08
CA LEU A 35 -11.17 11.63 6.86
C LEU A 35 -11.64 10.34 6.11
N PRO A 36 -12.74 10.35 5.31
CA PRO A 36 -13.13 9.18 4.52
C PRO A 36 -12.08 8.72 3.49
N HIS A 37 -11.28 9.62 2.90
CA HIS A 37 -10.25 9.29 1.91
C HIS A 37 -9.10 8.53 2.54
N VAL A 38 -8.67 8.98 3.71
CA VAL A 38 -7.62 8.33 4.51
C VAL A 38 -8.07 6.93 4.95
N LEU A 39 -9.33 6.78 5.36
CA LEU A 39 -9.88 5.48 5.72
C LEU A 39 -9.98 4.53 4.52
N ALA A 40 -10.50 4.99 3.37
CA ALA A 40 -10.57 4.19 2.15
C ALA A 40 -9.16 3.73 1.69
N ALA A 41 -8.19 4.62 1.78
CA ALA A 41 -6.80 4.31 1.50
C ALA A 41 -6.22 3.22 2.42
N LEU A 42 -6.52 3.28 3.73
CA LEU A 42 -6.07 2.29 4.71
C LEU A 42 -6.74 0.92 4.54
N THR A 43 -8.05 0.90 4.26
CA THR A 43 -8.79 -0.36 4.04
C THR A 43 -8.35 -1.09 2.78
N VAL A 44 -7.76 -0.39 1.81
CA VAL A 44 -7.12 -1.00 0.64
C VAL A 44 -5.69 -1.43 0.95
N LEU A 45 -4.90 -0.54 1.54
CA LEU A 45 -3.46 -0.76 1.73
C LEU A 45 -3.16 -1.94 2.66
N ILE A 46 -3.83 -2.02 3.82
CA ILE A 46 -3.52 -3.01 4.86
C ILE A 46 -3.84 -4.44 4.37
N PRO A 47 -5.03 -4.75 3.83
CA PRO A 47 -5.34 -6.10 3.37
C PRO A 47 -4.47 -6.53 2.19
N LEU A 48 -4.23 -5.66 1.21
CA LEU A 48 -3.42 -6.00 0.04
C LEU A 48 -1.94 -6.23 0.38
N THR A 49 -1.38 -5.46 1.31
CA THR A 49 -0.01 -5.72 1.79
C THR A 49 0.07 -7.02 2.57
N MET A 50 -0.89 -7.30 3.46
CA MET A 50 -0.96 -8.61 4.15
C MET A 50 -1.12 -9.76 3.16
N PHE A 51 -1.97 -9.60 2.14
CA PHE A 51 -2.17 -10.60 1.10
C PHE A 51 -0.89 -10.86 0.31
N GLY A 52 -0.10 -9.80 0.02
CA GLY A 52 1.23 -9.93 -0.58
C GLY A 52 2.21 -10.72 0.27
N VAL A 53 2.19 -10.54 1.60
CA VAL A 53 3.00 -11.33 2.53
C VAL A 53 2.59 -12.80 2.53
N VAL A 54 1.28 -13.09 2.62
CA VAL A 54 0.73 -14.46 2.60
C VAL A 54 1.05 -15.17 1.30
N LEU A 55 0.83 -14.50 0.16
CA LEU A 55 1.15 -15.03 -1.17
C LEU A 55 2.64 -15.02 -1.49
N ARG A 56 3.47 -14.41 -0.63
CA ARG A 56 4.91 -14.22 -0.83
C ARG A 56 5.22 -13.54 -2.17
N SER A 57 4.39 -12.57 -2.53
CA SER A 57 4.39 -11.85 -3.79
C SER A 57 4.32 -10.34 -3.52
N PRO A 58 5.14 -9.52 -4.20
CA PRO A 58 5.10 -8.07 -4.03
C PRO A 58 3.93 -7.42 -4.77
N TRP A 59 3.30 -8.15 -5.71
CA TRP A 59 2.27 -7.63 -6.61
C TRP A 59 1.03 -7.07 -5.90
N PRO A 60 0.46 -7.72 -4.86
CA PRO A 60 -0.69 -7.17 -4.15
C PRO A 60 -0.38 -5.82 -3.50
N ALA A 61 0.81 -5.65 -2.90
CA ALA A 61 1.23 -4.39 -2.33
C ALA A 61 1.40 -3.31 -3.42
N ALA A 62 1.95 -3.66 -4.59
CA ALA A 62 2.10 -2.72 -5.70
C ALA A 62 0.74 -2.26 -6.25
N ALA A 63 -0.22 -3.20 -6.36
CA ALA A 63 -1.60 -2.87 -6.73
C ALA A 63 -2.24 -1.90 -5.72
N ALA A 64 -1.98 -2.10 -4.42
CA ALA A 64 -2.45 -1.19 -3.38
C ALA A 64 -1.95 0.25 -3.57
N LEU A 65 -0.67 0.43 -3.92
CA LEU A 65 -0.10 1.75 -4.22
C LEU A 65 -0.77 2.39 -5.43
N ILE A 66 -1.06 1.63 -6.48
CA ILE A 66 -1.76 2.15 -7.66
C ILE A 66 -3.15 2.64 -7.25
N ILE A 67 -3.90 1.84 -6.49
CA ILE A 67 -5.24 2.21 -6.02
C ILE A 67 -5.18 3.45 -5.12
N LEU A 68 -4.18 3.56 -4.23
CA LEU A 68 -3.95 4.74 -3.40
C LEU A 68 -3.77 6.02 -4.22
N VAL A 69 -3.00 5.95 -5.30
CA VAL A 69 -2.81 7.08 -6.22
C VAL A 69 -4.13 7.43 -6.89
N PHE A 70 -4.90 6.43 -7.33
CA PHE A 70 -6.23 6.66 -7.90
C PHE A 70 -7.16 7.34 -6.90
N ILE A 71 -7.29 6.82 -5.68
CA ILE A 71 -8.10 7.40 -4.60
C ILE A 71 -7.72 8.87 -4.39
N ASN A 72 -6.43 9.16 -4.30
CA ASN A 72 -5.95 10.52 -4.09
C ASN A 72 -6.29 11.45 -5.27
N ILE A 73 -6.18 10.98 -6.52
CA ILE A 73 -6.49 11.81 -7.70
C ILE A 73 -8.00 12.01 -7.87
N THR A 74 -8.80 10.96 -7.67
CA THR A 74 -10.25 11.01 -7.94
C THR A 74 -11.03 11.75 -6.86
N LEU A 75 -10.46 11.86 -5.66
CA LEU A 75 -11.14 12.36 -4.48
C LEU A 75 -10.39 13.52 -3.78
N SER A 76 -9.36 14.08 -4.43
CA SER A 76 -8.89 15.45 -4.14
C SER A 76 -9.69 16.46 -4.97
#